data_AF-A0A9W4T6I0-F1
#
_entry.id   AF-A0A9W4T6I0-F1
#
_cell.length_a   1.000
_cell.length_b   1.000
_cell.length_c   1.000
_cell.angle_alpha   90.00
_cell.angle_beta   90.00
_cell.angle_gamma   90.00
#
_symmetry.space_group_name_H-M   'P 1'
#
loop_
_entity.id
_entity.type
_entity.pdbx_description
1 polymer ?
#
loop_
_entity_poly.entity_id
_entity_poly.type
_entity_poly.pdbx_seq_one_letter_code
_entity_poly.pdbx_strand_id
1 'polypeptide(L)'
;MFWAYGGYDTYCASLKQLNNAFAILEQDADFPVETFKKLSLAVKSSVSFQNVAFIYPKTNAKILDNFSFNFQSGKKYVIIGPNGV
;
A
#
# COMPACT_ATOMS: atom_id res chain seq x y z
N MET A 1 7.82 50.47 -1.17
CA MET A 1 8.59 49.26 -0.77
C MET A 1 7.83 47.99 -1.19
N PHE A 2 7.56 47.82 -2.49
CA PHE A 2 6.76 46.69 -3.03
C PHE A 2 7.57 45.70 -3.87
N TRP A 3 8.83 46.02 -4.20
CA TRP A 3 9.67 45.24 -5.12
C TRP A 3 10.38 44.05 -4.46
N ALA A 4 10.40 43.98 -3.13
CA ALA A 4 11.03 42.88 -2.38
C ALA A 4 10.05 41.73 -2.06
N TYR A 5 8.73 41.98 -2.15
CA TYR A 5 7.72 40.98 -1.78
C TYR A 5 7.63 39.82 -2.78
N GLY A 6 7.77 40.09 -4.09
CA GLY A 6 7.70 39.07 -5.16
C GLY A 6 8.94 38.16 -5.29
N GLY A 7 10.04 38.47 -4.59
CA GLY A 7 11.21 37.59 -4.49
C GLY A 7 11.19 36.73 -3.22
N TYR A 8 10.60 37.24 -2.15
CA TYR A 8 10.51 36.54 -0.87
C TYR A 8 9.45 35.44 -0.90
N ASP A 9 8.29 35.70 -1.49
CA ASP A 9 7.22 34.72 -1.67
C ASP A 9 7.64 33.53 -2.56
N THR A 10 8.34 33.80 -3.66
CA THR A 10 8.87 32.79 -4.58
C THR A 10 9.96 31.95 -3.93
N TYR A 11 10.83 32.55 -3.11
CA TYR A 11 11.79 31.82 -2.27
C TYR A 11 11.11 30.93 -1.24
N CYS A 12 10.11 31.42 -0.52
CA CYS A 12 9.37 30.59 0.45
C CYS A 12 8.61 29.44 -0.23
N ALA A 13 8.04 29.68 -1.41
CA ALA A 13 7.34 28.66 -2.19
C ALA A 13 8.30 27.56 -2.68
N SER A 14 9.49 27.93 -3.17
CA SER A 14 10.50 26.96 -3.63
C SER A 14 11.05 26.12 -2.47
N LEU A 15 11.30 26.72 -1.30
CA LEU A 15 11.67 25.98 -0.10
C LEU A 15 10.58 25.00 0.35
N LYS A 16 9.31 25.39 0.28
CA LYS A 16 8.19 24.50 0.62
C LYS A 16 8.10 23.32 -0.33
N GLN A 17 8.29 23.53 -1.63
CA GLN A 17 8.33 22.45 -2.62
C GLN A 17 9.50 21.50 -2.37
N LEU A 18 10.68 22.05 -2.06
CA LEU A 18 11.88 21.28 -1.77
C LEU A 18 11.69 20.40 -0.52
N ASN A 19 11.15 20.94 0.56
CA ASN A 19 10.86 20.17 1.77
C ASN A 19 9.89 19.01 1.52
N ASN A 20 8.84 19.22 0.72
CA ASN A 20 7.91 18.13 0.38
C ASN A 20 8.60 17.03 -0.45
N ALA A 21 9.51 17.40 -1.36
CA ALA A 21 10.26 16.44 -2.15
C ALA A 21 11.19 15.61 -1.26
N PHE A 22 11.92 16.24 -0.34
CA PHE A 22 12.76 15.55 0.62
C PHE A 22 11.98 14.63 1.56
N ALA A 23 10.79 15.06 2.02
CA ALA A 23 9.93 14.23 2.86
C ALA A 23 9.50 12.91 2.20
N ILE A 24 9.37 12.87 0.86
CA ILE A 24 9.08 11.64 0.11
C ILE A 24 10.32 10.74 0.01
N LEU A 25 11.50 11.33 -0.18
CA LEU A 25 12.76 10.59 -0.33
C LEU A 25 13.25 9.99 1.00
N GLU A 26 12.97 10.68 2.10
CA GLU A 26 13.28 10.23 3.46
C GLU A 26 12.19 9.31 4.03
N GLN A 27 11.06 9.17 3.34
CA GLN A 27 10.03 8.24 3.77
C GLN A 27 10.53 6.81 3.57
N ASP A 28 10.88 6.14 4.67
CA ASP A 28 11.16 4.72 4.67
C ASP A 28 9.93 3.96 4.15
N ALA A 29 10.14 3.18 3.09
CA ALA A 29 9.11 2.32 2.57
C ALA A 29 9.01 1.11 3.50
N ASP A 30 7.89 0.97 4.22
CA ASP A 30 7.64 -0.13 5.16
C ASP A 30 7.37 -1.47 4.45
N PHE A 31 7.67 -1.55 3.16
CA PHE A 31 7.59 -2.80 2.41
C PHE A 31 8.81 -3.64 2.79
N PRO A 32 8.64 -4.90 3.24
CA PRO A 32 9.77 -5.80 3.33
C PRO A 32 10.39 -5.87 1.94
N VAL A 33 11.67 -5.51 1.82
CA VAL A 33 12.43 -5.67 0.58
C VAL A 33 12.42 -7.17 0.28
N GLU A 34 11.52 -7.59 -0.61
CA GLU A 34 11.44 -8.98 -1.01
C GLU A 34 12.74 -9.31 -1.73
N THR A 35 13.63 -9.96 -1.00
CA THR A 35 14.83 -10.56 -1.58
C THR A 35 14.28 -11.63 -2.51
N PHE A 36 14.21 -11.34 -3.82
CA PHE A 36 13.67 -12.26 -4.82
C PHE A 36 14.52 -13.53 -4.86
N LYS A 37 14.26 -14.45 -3.93
CA LYS A 37 14.76 -15.80 -3.96
C LYS A 37 13.99 -16.47 -5.06
N LYS A 38 14.57 -16.55 -6.26
CA LYS A 38 14.03 -17.34 -7.38
C LYS A 38 13.93 -18.79 -6.92
N LEU A 39 12.80 -19.13 -6.33
CA LEU A 39 12.51 -20.44 -5.81
C LEU A 39 11.63 -21.11 -6.86
N SER A 40 12.26 -21.83 -7.78
CA SER A 40 11.54 -22.69 -8.73
C SER A 40 11.04 -23.93 -7.98
N LEU A 41 10.09 -23.73 -7.07
CA LEU A 41 9.30 -24.83 -6.52
C LEU A 41 8.23 -25.16 -7.54
N ALA A 42 8.10 -26.45 -7.87
CA ALA A 42 6.93 -26.95 -8.57
C ALA A 42 5.69 -26.44 -7.82
N VAL A 43 4.95 -25.53 -8.45
CA VAL A 43 3.86 -24.79 -7.81
C VAL A 43 2.74 -25.77 -7.49
N LYS A 44 2.73 -26.30 -6.26
CA LYS A 44 1.53 -26.89 -5.68
C LYS A 44 0.55 -25.73 -5.49
N SER A 45 -0.38 -25.60 -6.44
CA SER A 45 -1.28 -24.45 -6.61
C SER A 45 -2.47 -24.44 -5.66
N SER A 46 -2.28 -24.86 -4.41
CA SER A 46 -3.26 -24.66 -3.33
C SER A 46 -2.90 -23.40 -2.53
N VAL A 47 -3.87 -22.53 -2.28
CA VAL A 47 -3.68 -21.27 -1.53
C VAL A 47 -4.54 -21.31 -0.28
N SER A 48 -3.94 -21.11 0.89
CA SER A 48 -4.66 -21.10 2.17
C SER A 48 -4.54 -19.74 2.84
N PHE A 49 -5.69 -19.15 3.16
CA PHE A 49 -5.84 -18.00 4.04
C PHE A 49 -6.20 -18.52 5.43
N GLN A 50 -5.51 -18.04 6.46
CA GLN A 50 -5.73 -18.42 7.86
C GLN A 50 -5.89 -17.15 8.69
N ASN A 51 -7.07 -16.98 9.28
CA ASN A 51 -7.39 -15.91 10.22
C ASN A 51 -7.03 -14.50 9.71
N VAL A 52 -7.25 -14.26 8.42
CA VAL A 52 -6.85 -13.01 7.76
C VAL A 52 -7.80 -11.89 8.15
N ALA A 53 -7.24 -10.83 8.71
CA ALA A 53 -7.95 -9.59 9.01
C ALA A 53 -7.30 -8.42 8.26
N PHE A 54 -8.11 -7.53 7.70
CA PHE A 54 -7.63 -6.43 6.87
C PHE A 54 -8.52 -5.18 7.00
N ILE A 55 -7.87 -4.03 7.08
CA ILE A 55 -8.47 -2.69 7.15
C ILE A 55 -7.68 -1.79 6.20
N TYR A 56 -8.36 -0.99 5.37
CA TYR A 56 -7.68 -0.02 4.53
C TYR A 56 -7.10 1.13 5.38
N PRO A 57 -5.89 1.63 5.08
CA PRO A 57 -5.33 2.79 5.76
C PRO A 57 -6.29 3.98 5.71
N LYS A 58 -6.35 4.76 6.79
CA LYS A 58 -7.23 5.94 6.94
C LYS A 58 -8.74 5.59 6.99
N THR A 59 -9.08 4.32 7.20
CA THR A 59 -10.45 3.87 7.45
C THR A 59 -10.51 3.03 8.72
N ASN A 60 -11.69 2.97 9.36
CA ASN A 60 -11.95 2.07 10.48
C ASN A 60 -12.79 0.86 10.06
N ALA A 61 -13.07 0.72 8.76
CA ALA A 61 -13.89 -0.37 8.24
C ALA A 61 -13.04 -1.65 8.12
N LYS A 62 -13.46 -2.71 8.83
CA LYS A 62 -12.90 -4.06 8.67
C LYS A 62 -13.47 -4.68 7.40
N ILE A 63 -12.62 -4.79 6.39
CA ILE A 63 -12.93 -5.39 5.08
C ILE A 63 -12.86 -6.91 5.19
N LEU A 64 -11.81 -7.42 5.84
CA LEU A 64 -11.71 -8.83 6.24
C LEU A 64 -11.64 -8.90 7.75
N ASP A 65 -12.47 -9.75 8.36
CA ASP A 65 -12.41 -10.07 9.78
C ASP A 65 -12.33 -11.60 9.94
N ASN A 66 -11.17 -12.08 10.36
CA ASN A 66 -10.90 -13.50 10.61
C ASN A 66 -11.21 -14.44 9.41
N PHE A 67 -10.96 -13.98 8.17
CA PHE A 67 -11.21 -14.77 6.97
C PHE A 67 -10.28 -15.98 6.88
N SER A 68 -10.86 -17.17 6.76
CA SER A 68 -10.12 -18.43 6.61
C SER A 68 -10.72 -19.26 5.48
N PHE A 69 -9.90 -19.58 4.48
CA PHE A 69 -10.34 -20.39 3.34
C PHE A 69 -9.16 -21.11 2.70
N ASN A 70 -9.41 -22.32 2.19
CA ASN A 70 -8.43 -23.12 1.47
C ASN A 70 -8.86 -23.32 0.01
N PHE A 71 -8.21 -22.61 -0.89
CA PHE A 71 -8.35 -22.78 -2.34
C PHE A 71 -7.54 -23.98 -2.79
N GLN A 72 -8.23 -25.06 -3.13
CA GLN A 72 -7.62 -26.27 -3.67
C GLN A 72 -7.19 -26.09 -5.13
N SER A 73 -6.07 -26.72 -5.49
CA SER A 73 -5.54 -26.75 -6.84
C SER A 73 -6.55 -27.34 -7.85
N GLY A 74 -6.57 -26.78 -9.06
CA GLY A 74 -7.43 -27.26 -10.15
C GLY A 74 -8.90 -26.90 -10.04
N LYS A 75 -9.33 -26.19 -8.98
CA LYS A 75 -10.70 -25.72 -8.81
C LYS A 75 -10.88 -24.27 -9.23
N LYS A 76 -12.08 -23.94 -9.69
CA LYS A 76 -12.52 -22.58 -9.99
C LYS A 76 -13.41 -22.09 -8.87
N TYR A 77 -13.22 -20.84 -8.46
CA TYR A 77 -13.98 -20.21 -7.38
C TYR A 77 -14.57 -18.90 -7.89
N VAL A 78 -15.71 -18.52 -7.34
CA VAL A 78 -16.35 -17.24 -7.60
C VAL A 78 -16.43 -16.50 -6.28
N ILE A 79 -16.02 -15.24 -6.28
CA ILE A 79 -16.16 -14.34 -5.14
C ILE A 79 -17.40 -13.49 -5.42
N ILE A 80 -18.37 -13.55 -4.51
CA ILE A 80 -19.62 -12.79 -4.60
C ILE A 80 -19.86 -12.08 -3.27
N GLY A 81 -20.47 -10.90 -3.33
CA GLY A 81 -20.83 -10.14 -2.16
C GLY A 81 -21.45 -8.79 -2.52
N PRO A 82 -22.04 -8.09 -1.53
CA PRO A 82 -22.41 -6.69 -1.66
C PRO A 82 -21.19 -5.80 -1.98
N ASN A 83 -21.44 -4.63 -2.57
CA ASN A 83 -20.39 -3.64 -2.81
C ASN A 83 -19.84 -3.10 -1.48
N GLY A 84 -18.51 -2.98 -1.39
CA GLY A 84 -17.86 -2.40 -0.21
C GLY A 84 -17.71 -3.36 0.98
N VAL A 85 -17.91 -4.66 0.76
CA VAL A 85 -17.32 -5.72 1.60
C VAL A 85 -15.84 -5.85 1.29
#